data_AF-A0A529GE27-F1
#
_entry.id   AF-A0A529GE27-F1
#
_cell.length_a   1.000
_cell.length_b   1.000
_cell.length_c   1.000
_cell.angle_alpha   90.00
_cell.angle_beta   90.00
_cell.angle_gamma   90.00
#
_symmetry.space_group_name_H-M   'P 1'
#
loop_
_entity.id
_entity.type
_entity.pdbx_description
1 polymer ?
#
loop_
_entity_poly.entity_id
_entity_poly.type
_entity_poly.pdbx_seq_one_letter_code
_entity_poly.pdbx_strand_id
1 'polypeptide(L)'
;MADQTLPTNAWPANGVPADLIAPGRKRLGFALMAAATLGLLAVIALQILYKTEVTTLGFDTWRPIVYAYVLWGVALGIGQVLTRGEDGQRALFLLPALLFTIAMVVFPTLFGFYIALTDWNLSSFSGRKFNGLDNFWQMLADPYYRNALFNMVLYVLA
;
A
#
# COMPACT_ATOMS: atom_id res chain seq x y z
N MET A 1 -7.31 40.16 29.92
CA MET A 1 -7.92 39.57 28.71
C MET A 1 -7.15 40.15 27.52
N ALA A 2 -6.17 39.43 27.00
CA ALA A 2 -5.44 39.89 25.81
C ALA A 2 -6.13 39.28 24.60
N ASP A 3 -6.86 40.13 23.89
CA ASP A 3 -7.50 39.83 22.61
C ASP A 3 -6.40 39.62 21.56
N GLN A 4 -6.09 38.36 21.26
CA GLN A 4 -5.20 38.01 20.15
C GLN A 4 -6.01 38.07 18.87
N THR A 5 -5.99 39.24 18.24
CA THR A 5 -6.52 39.43 16.90
C THR A 5 -5.66 38.67 15.90
N LEU A 6 -6.14 37.50 15.48
CA LEU A 6 -5.54 36.72 14.40
C LEU A 6 -5.58 37.56 13.11
N PRO A 7 -4.46 37.70 12.37
CA PRO A 7 -4.45 38.36 11.08
C PRO A 7 -5.35 37.59 10.10
N THR A 8 -6.50 38.17 9.77
CA THR A 8 -7.58 37.60 8.92
C THR A 8 -7.21 37.42 7.44
N ASN A 9 -5.96 37.65 7.08
CA ASN A 9 -5.43 37.61 5.71
C ASN A 9 -4.43 36.47 5.44
N ALA A 10 -4.12 35.62 6.43
CA ALA A 10 -3.30 34.43 6.20
C ALA A 10 -4.17 33.25 5.80
N TRP A 11 -4.03 32.79 4.55
CA TRP A 11 -4.65 31.55 4.10
C TRP A 11 -4.04 30.35 4.84
N PRO A 12 -4.85 29.45 5.42
CA PRO A 12 -6.31 29.40 5.43
C PRO A 12 -6.95 30.17 6.61
N ALA A 13 -7.91 31.05 6.31
CA ALA A 13 -8.52 32.02 7.25
C ALA A 13 -9.35 31.39 8.40
N ASN A 14 -9.65 30.09 8.33
CA ASN A 14 -10.57 29.41 9.26
C ASN A 14 -9.95 28.16 9.90
N GLY A 15 -8.68 27.90 9.62
CA GLY A 15 -8.03 26.72 10.15
C GLY A 15 -7.78 26.84 11.63
N VAL A 16 -8.31 25.91 12.42
CA VAL A 16 -7.83 25.70 13.80
C VAL A 16 -6.32 25.48 13.68
N PRO A 17 -5.47 26.44 14.10
CA PRO A 17 -4.04 26.26 13.96
C PRO A 17 -3.64 24.98 14.71
N ALA A 18 -2.64 24.25 14.18
CA ALA A 18 -2.26 22.93 14.71
C ALA A 18 -1.84 22.96 16.20
N ASP A 19 -1.65 24.15 16.75
CA ASP A 19 -1.36 24.45 18.16
C ASP A 19 -2.58 24.35 19.09
N LEU A 20 -3.82 24.48 18.58
CA LEU A 20 -5.07 24.39 19.38
C LEU A 20 -5.59 22.96 19.56
N ILE A 21 -4.98 21.95 18.93
CA ILE A 21 -5.42 20.55 19.08
C ILE A 21 -4.93 20.02 20.44
N ALA A 22 -5.88 19.68 21.32
CA ALA A 22 -5.62 19.16 22.64
C ALA A 22 -4.63 17.96 22.63
N PRO A 23 -3.62 17.91 23.54
CA PRO A 23 -2.63 16.84 23.58
C PRO A 23 -3.21 15.42 23.69
N GLY A 24 -4.32 15.27 24.43
CA GLY A 24 -5.03 13.99 24.56
C GLY A 24 -5.61 13.48 23.24
N ARG A 25 -6.11 14.37 22.39
CA ARG A 25 -6.65 14.04 21.06
C ARG A 25 -5.54 13.58 20.12
N LYS A 26 -4.38 14.24 20.14
CA LYS A 26 -3.20 13.81 19.37
C LYS A 26 -2.72 12.43 19.80
N ARG A 27 -2.58 12.19 21.12
CA ARG A 27 -2.17 10.88 21.66
C ARG A 27 -3.14 9.77 21.27
N LEU A 28 -4.45 10.01 21.37
CA LEU A 28 -5.47 9.06 20.94
C LEU A 28 -5.34 8.72 19.45
N GLY A 29 -5.17 9.73 18.59
CA GLY A 29 -4.99 9.53 17.16
C GLY A 29 -3.74 8.71 16.83
N PHE A 30 -2.60 9.00 17.45
CA PHE A 30 -1.39 8.20 17.30
C PHE A 30 -1.55 6.76 17.81
N ALA A 31 -2.16 6.58 18.99
CA ALA A 31 -2.41 5.26 19.56
C ALA A 31 -3.32 4.42 18.64
N LEU A 32 -4.38 5.02 18.09
CA LEU A 32 -5.28 4.37 17.14
C LEU A 32 -4.53 3.92 15.88
N MET A 33 -3.74 4.81 15.27
CA MET A 33 -2.97 4.49 14.06
C MET A 33 -1.93 3.40 14.32
N ALA A 34 -1.24 3.47 15.46
CA ALA A 34 -0.25 2.46 15.85
C ALA A 34 -0.91 1.09 16.09
N ALA A 35 -1.99 1.05 16.87
CA ALA A 35 -2.73 -0.19 17.14
C ALA A 35 -3.29 -0.82 15.86
N ALA A 36 -3.89 -0.01 14.98
CA ALA A 36 -4.41 -0.49 13.70
C ALA A 36 -3.29 -1.02 12.79
N THR A 37 -2.14 -0.35 12.75
CA THR A 37 -0.99 -0.77 11.95
C THR A 37 -0.41 -2.07 12.47
N LEU A 38 -0.24 -2.20 13.79
CA LEU A 38 0.19 -3.44 14.43
C LEU A 38 -0.80 -4.58 14.17
N GLY A 39 -2.10 -4.31 14.22
CA GLY A 39 -3.14 -5.29 13.90
C GLY A 39 -3.05 -5.78 12.46
N LEU A 40 -2.90 -4.88 11.48
CA LEU A 40 -2.71 -5.25 10.07
C LEU A 40 -1.45 -6.10 9.88
N LEU A 41 -0.32 -5.68 10.47
CA LEU A 41 0.94 -6.42 10.39
C LEU A 41 0.83 -7.80 11.03
N ALA A 42 0.13 -7.92 12.16
CA ALA A 42 -0.11 -9.21 12.81
C ALA A 42 -0.93 -10.15 11.92
N VAL A 43 -1.99 -9.64 11.25
CA VAL A 43 -2.79 -10.45 10.31
C VAL A 43 -1.96 -10.90 9.11
N ILE A 44 -1.13 -10.02 8.56
CA ILE A 44 -0.23 -10.37 7.45
C ILE A 44 0.81 -11.41 7.89
N ALA A 45 1.44 -11.21 9.05
CA ALA A 45 2.44 -12.13 9.58
C ALA A 45 1.83 -13.52 9.84
N LEU A 46 0.64 -13.56 10.44
CA LEU A 46 -0.09 -14.81 10.66
C LEU A 46 -0.40 -15.52 9.33
N GLN A 47 -0.83 -14.77 8.31
CA GLN A 47 -1.09 -15.35 6.99
C GLN A 47 0.18 -15.92 6.35
N ILE A 48 1.31 -15.23 6.46
CA ILE A 48 2.60 -15.72 5.95
C ILE A 48 2.97 -17.02 6.65
N LEU A 49 2.95 -17.04 7.99
CA LEU A 49 3.28 -18.22 8.79
C LEU A 49 2.41 -19.42 8.43
N TYR A 50 1.11 -19.19 8.19
CA TYR A 50 0.18 -20.22 7.76
C TYR A 50 0.48 -20.73 6.34
N LYS A 51 0.74 -19.84 5.38
CA LYS A 51 1.07 -20.24 3.99
C LYS A 51 2.45 -20.87 3.84
N THR A 52 3.35 -20.66 4.80
CA THR A 52 4.64 -21.35 4.88
C THR A 52 4.61 -22.60 5.76
N GLU A 53 3.42 -23.06 6.17
CA GLU A 53 3.23 -24.28 6.98
C GLU A 53 3.97 -24.27 8.34
N VAL A 54 4.32 -23.08 8.85
CA VAL A 54 4.99 -22.92 10.15
C VAL A 54 3.99 -23.07 11.31
N THR A 55 2.73 -22.72 11.06
CA THR A 55 1.64 -22.84 12.04
C THR A 55 0.37 -23.35 11.37
N THR A 56 -0.48 -24.02 12.14
CA THR A 56 -1.83 -24.43 11.72
C THR A 56 -2.85 -23.31 11.93
N LEU A 57 -2.50 -22.26 12.68
CA LEU A 57 -3.37 -21.12 12.94
C LEU A 57 -3.25 -20.09 11.81
N GLY A 58 -4.33 -19.86 11.07
CA GLY A 58 -4.34 -18.87 10.01
C GLY A 58 -5.64 -18.86 9.23
N PHE A 59 -5.58 -18.39 7.98
CA PHE A 59 -6.76 -18.28 7.12
C PHE A 59 -6.52 -18.95 5.77
N ASP A 60 -7.48 -19.77 5.34
CA ASP A 60 -7.44 -20.44 4.04
C ASP A 60 -7.48 -19.44 2.88
N THR A 61 -8.23 -18.34 3.07
CA THR A 61 -8.52 -17.32 2.07
C THR A 61 -7.81 -15.99 2.36
N TRP A 62 -7.69 -15.14 1.35
CA TRP A 62 -7.09 -13.79 1.44
C TRP A 62 -8.01 -12.75 2.09
N ARG A 63 -9.33 -13.02 2.19
CA ARG A 63 -10.35 -12.06 2.65
C ARG A 63 -10.01 -11.36 3.98
N PRO A 64 -9.48 -12.04 5.01
CA PRO A 64 -9.13 -11.41 6.29
C PRO A 64 -8.06 -10.32 6.16
N ILE A 65 -7.10 -10.45 5.24
CA ILE A 65 -6.12 -9.39 4.97
C ILE A 65 -6.82 -8.15 4.44
N VAL A 66 -7.78 -8.32 3.52
CA VAL A 66 -8.51 -7.17 2.95
C VAL A 66 -9.41 -6.51 4.00
N TYR A 67 -10.06 -7.28 4.86
CA TYR A 67 -10.81 -6.71 5.99
C TYR A 67 -9.90 -5.92 6.93
N ALA A 68 -8.74 -6.48 7.30
CA ALA A 68 -7.76 -5.78 8.12
C ALA A 68 -7.24 -4.51 7.44
N TYR A 69 -6.99 -4.56 6.13
CA TYR A 69 -6.51 -3.41 5.34
C TYR A 69 -7.54 -2.28 5.29
N VAL A 70 -8.83 -2.59 5.07
CA VAL A 70 -9.90 -1.60 5.06
C VAL A 70 -10.08 -0.99 6.45
N LEU A 71 -10.11 -1.80 7.51
CA LEU A 71 -10.19 -1.32 8.89
C LEU A 71 -9.01 -0.42 9.25
N TRP A 72 -7.81 -0.81 8.85
CA TRP A 72 -6.60 0.00 9.00
C TRP A 72 -6.69 1.32 8.24
N GLY A 73 -7.17 1.31 6.99
CA GLY A 73 -7.36 2.53 6.19
C GLY A 73 -8.34 3.51 6.83
N VAL A 74 -9.44 3.01 7.39
CA VAL A 74 -10.40 3.83 8.15
C VAL A 74 -9.75 4.39 9.42
N ALA A 75 -9.03 3.57 10.18
CA ALA A 75 -8.33 4.00 11.39
C ALA A 75 -7.24 5.04 11.10
N LEU A 76 -6.52 4.90 9.99
CA LEU A 76 -5.59 5.91 9.50
C LEU A 76 -6.29 7.22 9.20
N GLY A 77 -7.40 7.17 8.46
CA GLY A 77 -8.20 8.37 8.15
C GLY A 77 -8.66 9.11 9.41
N ILE A 78 -9.22 8.38 10.38
CA ILE A 78 -9.63 8.94 11.68
C ILE A 78 -8.41 9.51 12.42
N GLY A 79 -7.31 8.77 12.46
CA GLY A 79 -6.06 9.19 13.09
C GLY A 79 -5.48 10.47 12.52
N GLN A 80 -5.55 10.67 11.19
CA GLN A 80 -5.15 11.91 10.53
C GLN A 80 -5.99 13.10 11.01
N VAL A 81 -7.32 12.96 11.07
CA VAL A 81 -8.21 14.04 11.55
C VAL A 81 -8.02 14.32 13.05
N LEU A 82 -7.73 13.30 13.85
CA LEU A 82 -7.47 13.48 15.28
C LEU A 82 -6.14 14.18 15.54
N THR A 83 -5.10 13.88 14.77
CA THR A 83 -3.75 14.42 14.98
C THR A 83 -3.49 15.75 14.28
N ARG A 84 -4.08 15.97 13.10
CA ARG A 84 -3.80 17.11 12.20
C ARG A 84 -4.99 18.03 11.95
N GLY A 85 -6.19 17.75 12.48
CA GLY A 85 -7.35 18.61 12.30
C GLY A 85 -7.73 18.77 10.82
N GLU A 86 -7.77 20.01 10.33
CA GLU A 86 -8.13 20.34 8.93
C GLU A 86 -7.18 19.74 7.89
N ASP A 87 -5.87 19.73 8.16
CA ASP A 87 -4.92 19.09 7.26
C ASP A 87 -5.14 17.58 7.19
N GLY A 88 -5.63 16.99 8.29
CA GLY A 88 -6.09 15.60 8.31
C GLY A 88 -7.34 15.38 7.46
N GLN A 89 -8.27 16.33 7.42
CA GLN A 89 -9.44 16.27 6.53
C GLN A 89 -9.04 16.42 5.06
N ARG A 90 -8.07 17.27 4.74
CA ARG A 90 -7.50 17.36 3.39
C ARG A 90 -6.86 16.04 2.98
N ALA A 91 -6.15 15.38 3.90
CA ALA A 91 -5.58 14.06 3.63
C ALA A 91 -6.66 13.01 3.32
N LEU A 92 -7.84 13.08 3.94
CA LEU A 92 -8.96 12.16 3.66
C LEU A 92 -9.47 12.22 2.21
N PHE A 93 -9.25 13.33 1.49
CA PHE A 93 -9.62 13.40 0.06
C PHE A 93 -8.72 12.51 -0.81
N LEU A 94 -7.45 12.36 -0.45
CA LEU A 94 -6.47 11.58 -1.22
C LEU A 94 -6.29 10.16 -0.69
N LEU A 95 -6.43 9.98 0.62
CA LEU A 95 -6.08 8.74 1.31
C LEU A 95 -6.83 7.50 0.75
N PRO A 96 -8.15 7.52 0.50
CA PRO A 96 -8.84 6.37 -0.10
C PRO A 96 -8.29 5.99 -1.48
N ALA A 97 -8.07 6.98 -2.35
CA ALA A 97 -7.53 6.75 -3.69
C ALA A 97 -6.09 6.23 -3.65
N LEU A 98 -5.27 6.75 -2.73
CA LEU A 98 -3.91 6.29 -2.52
C LEU A 98 -3.86 4.84 -2.04
N LEU A 99 -4.66 4.50 -1.02
CA LEU A 99 -4.73 3.13 -0.49
C LEU A 99 -5.23 2.15 -1.56
N PHE A 100 -6.25 2.54 -2.31
CA PHE A 100 -6.74 1.74 -3.43
C PHE A 100 -5.66 1.52 -4.51
N THR A 101 -4.91 2.57 -4.86
CA THR A 101 -3.81 2.50 -5.84
C THR A 101 -2.70 1.56 -5.35
N ILE A 102 -2.34 1.64 -4.07
CA ILE A 102 -1.35 0.74 -3.49
C ILE A 102 -1.82 -0.72 -3.60
N ALA A 103 -3.09 -0.99 -3.25
CA ALA A 103 -3.63 -2.33 -3.25
C ALA A 103 -3.83 -2.92 -4.66
N MET A 104 -4.30 -2.14 -5.62
CA MET A 104 -4.71 -2.62 -6.94
C MET A 104 -3.63 -2.47 -8.02
N VAL A 105 -2.71 -1.52 -7.86
CA VAL A 105 -1.67 -1.25 -8.86
C VAL A 105 -0.31 -1.69 -8.32
N VAL A 106 0.11 -1.11 -7.20
CA VAL A 106 1.47 -1.32 -6.69
C VAL A 106 1.68 -2.79 -6.28
N PHE A 107 0.73 -3.38 -5.56
CA PHE A 107 0.85 -4.77 -5.10
C PHE A 107 0.95 -5.78 -6.27
N PRO A 108 0.02 -5.82 -7.25
CA PRO A 108 0.14 -6.77 -8.36
C PRO A 108 1.38 -6.54 -9.22
N THR A 109 1.81 -5.28 -9.39
CA THR A 109 3.05 -4.96 -10.11
C THR A 109 4.27 -5.57 -9.42
N LEU A 110 4.42 -5.37 -8.12
CA LEU A 110 5.52 -5.96 -7.34
C LEU A 110 5.47 -7.49 -7.34
N PHE A 111 4.27 -8.07 -7.26
CA PHE A 111 4.09 -9.52 -7.35
C PHE A 111 4.45 -10.08 -8.73
N GLY A 112 4.10 -9.36 -9.80
CA GLY A 112 4.50 -9.69 -11.17
C GLY A 112 6.03 -9.66 -11.34
N PHE A 113 6.70 -8.65 -10.78
CA PHE A 113 8.16 -8.60 -10.73
C PHE A 113 8.77 -9.80 -10.00
N TYR A 114 8.20 -10.20 -8.86
CA TYR A 114 8.63 -11.40 -8.14
C TYR A 114 8.48 -12.67 -8.99
N ILE A 115 7.36 -12.83 -9.69
CA ILE A 115 7.16 -13.96 -10.62
C ILE A 115 8.18 -13.92 -11.76
N ALA A 116 8.48 -12.76 -12.33
CA ALA A 116 9.44 -12.63 -13.42
C ALA A 116 10.86 -13.08 -13.03
N LEU A 117 11.20 -13.05 -11.72
CA LEU A 117 12.48 -13.51 -11.18
C LEU A 117 12.48 -15.00 -10.77
N THR A 118 11.43 -15.73 -11.14
CA THR A 118 11.18 -17.10 -10.72
C THR A 118 10.94 -17.98 -11.95
N ASP A 119 11.50 -19.18 -11.97
CA ASP A 119 11.09 -20.24 -12.89
C ASP A 119 9.71 -20.75 -12.42
N TRP A 120 8.69 -20.39 -13.18
CA TRP A 120 7.32 -20.78 -12.90
C TRP A 120 6.55 -21.14 -14.15
N ASN A 121 6.09 -22.39 -14.18
CA ASN A 121 5.10 -22.84 -15.15
C ASN A 121 3.83 -23.27 -14.39
N LEU A 122 2.66 -22.82 -14.85
CA LEU A 122 1.36 -23.18 -14.25
C LEU A 122 1.08 -24.68 -14.31
N SER A 123 1.67 -25.40 -15.27
CA SER A 123 1.56 -26.86 -15.42
C SER A 123 2.70 -27.64 -14.76
N SER A 124 3.63 -26.97 -14.08
CA SER A 124 4.75 -27.65 -13.41
C SER A 124 4.26 -28.34 -12.13
N PHE A 125 4.63 -29.62 -11.98
CA PHE A 125 4.46 -30.37 -10.74
C PHE A 125 5.42 -29.90 -9.63
N SER A 126 6.53 -29.25 -10.01
CA SER A 126 7.41 -28.58 -9.06
C SER A 126 6.96 -27.12 -8.86
N GLY A 127 6.88 -26.66 -7.62
CA GLY A 127 6.48 -25.28 -7.32
C GLY A 127 7.44 -24.24 -7.90
N ARG A 128 7.13 -22.97 -7.68
CA ARG A 128 7.96 -21.81 -8.04
C ARG A 128 9.39 -21.92 -7.52
N LYS A 129 10.40 -21.71 -8.36
CA LYS A 129 11.83 -21.68 -7.97
C LYS A 129 12.46 -20.37 -8.36
N PHE A 130 13.06 -19.66 -7.40
CA PHE A 130 13.76 -18.41 -7.71
C PHE A 130 14.99 -18.69 -8.58
N ASN A 131 15.05 -18.07 -9.77
CA ASN A 131 16.15 -18.21 -10.74
C ASN A 131 16.78 -16.86 -11.11
N GLY A 132 16.41 -15.77 -10.42
CA GLY A 132 17.01 -14.46 -10.63
C GLY A 132 16.67 -13.88 -11.99
N LEU A 133 17.68 -13.52 -12.78
CA LEU A 133 17.50 -12.85 -14.08
C LEU A 133 17.52 -13.81 -15.28
N ASP A 134 17.57 -15.11 -15.06
CA ASP A 134 17.69 -16.10 -16.15
C ASP A 134 16.57 -15.98 -17.19
N ASN A 135 15.33 -15.75 -16.74
CA ASN A 135 14.18 -15.50 -17.62
C ASN A 135 14.41 -14.30 -18.56
N PHE A 136 15.05 -13.24 -18.07
CA PHE A 136 15.35 -12.04 -18.86
C PHE A 136 16.42 -12.33 -19.91
N TRP A 137 17.48 -13.04 -19.53
CA TRP A 137 18.55 -13.41 -20.47
C TRP A 137 18.05 -14.36 -21.55
N GLN A 138 17.21 -15.34 -21.18
CA GLN A 138 16.58 -16.25 -22.13
C GLN A 138 15.69 -15.51 -23.12
N MET A 139 14.80 -14.63 -22.64
CA MET A 139 13.93 -13.79 -23.47
C MET A 139 14.74 -12.88 -24.39
N LEU A 140 15.78 -12.23 -23.85
CA LEU A 140 16.65 -11.37 -24.64
C LEU A 140 17.49 -12.16 -25.63
N ALA A 141 17.77 -13.45 -25.44
CA ALA A 141 18.48 -14.28 -26.41
C ALA A 141 17.58 -14.81 -27.53
N ASP A 142 16.26 -14.80 -27.34
CA ASP A 142 15.27 -15.35 -28.29
C ASP A 142 15.12 -14.46 -29.54
N PRO A 143 15.44 -14.97 -30.75
CA PRO A 143 15.23 -14.24 -32.00
C PRO A 143 13.77 -13.85 -32.24
N TYR A 144 12.79 -14.66 -31.82
CA TYR A 144 11.37 -14.35 -32.01
C TYR A 144 10.94 -13.16 -31.15
N TYR A 145 11.38 -13.13 -29.89
CA TYR A 145 11.12 -12.01 -28.99
C TYR A 145 11.69 -10.70 -29.55
N ARG A 146 12.95 -10.71 -30.00
CA ARG A 146 13.61 -9.52 -30.57
C ARG A 146 12.88 -9.02 -31.82
N ASN A 147 12.46 -9.92 -32.71
CA ASN A 147 11.71 -9.56 -33.91
C ASN A 147 10.35 -8.95 -33.54
N ALA A 148 9.63 -9.55 -32.59
CA ALA A 148 8.36 -9.02 -32.10
C ALA A 148 8.53 -7.62 -31.46
N LEU A 149 9.57 -7.43 -30.65
CA LEU A 149 9.88 -6.15 -30.02
C LEU A 149 10.21 -5.08 -31.07
N PHE A 150 11.01 -5.41 -32.08
CA PHE A 150 11.32 -4.50 -33.18
C PHE A 150 10.06 -4.10 -33.96
N ASN A 151 9.20 -5.07 -34.27
CA ASN A 151 7.92 -4.79 -34.94
C ASN A 151 7.03 -3.87 -34.09
N MET A 152 6.98 -4.07 -32.77
CA MET A 152 6.24 -3.18 -31.87
C MET A 152 6.76 -1.74 -31.94
N VAL A 153 8.08 -1.55 -31.97
CA VAL A 153 8.68 -0.21 -32.12
C VAL A 153 8.31 0.41 -33.47
N LEU A 154 8.36 -0.35 -34.57
CA LEU A 154 7.95 0.13 -35.88
C LEU A 154 6.47 0.58 -35.88
N TYR A 155 5.57 -0.18 -35.27
CA TYR A 155 4.16 0.18 -35.19
C TYR A 155 3.88 1.42 -34.35
N VAL A 156 4.68 1.69 -33.32
CA VAL A 156 4.52 2.90 -32.49
C VAL A 156 5.04 4.14 -33.22
N LEU A 157 6.00 3.98 -34.13
CA LEU A 157 6.63 5.08 -34.86
C LEU A 157 5.97 5.41 -36.21
N ALA A 158 5.20 4.49 -36.78
CA ALA A 158 4.47 4.65 -38.04
C ALA A 158 3.15 5.41 -37.83
#